data_AF-A0A2K8T8I3-F1
#
_entry.id   AF-A0A2K8T8I3-F1
#
_cell.length_a   1.000
_cell.length_b   1.000
_cell.length_c   1.000
_cell.angle_alpha   90.00
_cell.angle_beta   90.00
_cell.angle_gamma   90.00
#
_symmetry.space_group_name_H-M   'P 1'
#
loop_
_entity.id
_entity.type
_entity.pdbx_description
1 polymer ?
#
loop_
_entity_poly.entity_id
_entity_poly.type
_entity_poly.pdbx_seq_one_letter_code
_entity_poly.pdbx_strand_id
1 'polypeptide(L)'
;MLVNGKKNKDVSATLLAQDSNVTSYSNNTNKAWKGDLNLIAFDEIEIKNRLLNLHQPCYVLRDQGRIGIANQGKFYFPDNNRSGLVETLMVALALPPQQLGDRSFLNFHGVKYAYAAGAMAGGIASAELVIALGKAGILASFGAAGLVPSRIEAAIHQIQQALPQGPYAFNLIHSPSEEALERQAIDLYLKHGVRTVEASAFLGLTPHIVYYRAAGLNLNALGQIEINNKVIAKISRSEVATKFLQPAPTKILKQLVEQQLITELQATLAEKVPMADDITVEADSGGHTDNRPLVCLLPSILALRDEMQRQYRYNRQVRIGAAGGIGTPESALAAFMMGASYVVTGSINQSCVEAGTSVHTKNLLAKAAMADVIMAPCADMFEMGVKVQLLKLGNFFPMRAQKLYDLYKNYNSIDEIPLEERQKLEQQVFGRNLEAIWEDTVKFFSERDPEQIVRANDNPKRKMALIFRWYLGLSSRWSSSGEKGREMDYQIWCGPAIGAFNEWVKGSYLAEPNARRVVDVAYHIMNGAAYLYRLQSLKLQGLQLPENYRYYRPMPLIY
;
A
#
# COMPACT_ATOMS: atom_id res chain seq x y z
N MET A 1 9.31 47.30 42.09
CA MET A 1 8.20 48.28 42.00
C MET A 1 7.48 48.01 40.69
N LEU A 2 6.36 47.29 40.74
CA LEU A 2 4.99 47.84 40.65
C LEU A 2 4.79 48.64 39.35
N VAL A 3 3.82 48.46 38.47
CA VAL A 3 2.51 47.77 38.41
C VAL A 3 2.09 48.00 36.94
N ASN A 4 1.59 47.02 36.17
CA ASN A 4 0.16 46.90 35.91
C ASN A 4 -0.12 45.70 35.00
N GLY A 5 -0.81 44.70 35.55
CA GLY A 5 -1.48 43.67 34.78
C GLY A 5 -2.78 44.21 34.18
N LYS A 6 -2.98 43.96 32.89
CA LYS A 6 -4.32 43.91 32.29
C LYS A 6 -4.63 42.46 31.96
N LYS A 7 -5.62 41.94 32.69
CA LYS A 7 -6.33 40.68 32.40
C LYS A 7 -6.86 40.73 30.96
N ASN A 8 -6.45 39.78 30.12
CA ASN A 8 -7.15 39.50 28.87
C ASN A 8 -8.51 38.90 29.22
N LYS A 9 -9.56 39.61 28.78
CA LYS A 9 -10.95 39.18 28.80
C LYS A 9 -11.19 38.10 27.75
N ASP A 10 -12.01 37.12 28.13
CA ASP A 10 -12.85 36.25 27.31
C ASP A 10 -12.56 36.21 25.81
N VAL A 11 -11.79 35.21 25.39
CA VAL A 11 -11.85 34.70 24.02
C VAL A 11 -12.96 33.65 23.98
N SER A 12 -14.20 34.10 23.85
CA SER A 12 -15.32 33.26 23.44
C SER A 12 -15.00 32.72 22.03
N ALA A 13 -14.71 31.43 21.93
CA ALA A 13 -14.59 30.72 20.66
C ALA A 13 -15.96 30.69 19.95
N THR A 14 -16.24 31.72 19.15
CA THR A 14 -17.45 31.79 18.33
C THR A 14 -17.30 30.77 17.20
N LEU A 15 -17.78 29.55 17.43
CA LEU A 15 -18.04 28.57 16.38
C LEU A 15 -19.14 29.11 15.47
N LEU A 16 -18.82 29.22 14.18
CA LEU A 16 -19.72 29.54 13.07
C LEU A 16 -20.10 31.03 13.05
N ALA A 17 -19.79 31.71 11.95
CA ALA A 17 -20.18 33.11 11.78
C ALA A 17 -21.70 33.22 11.92
N GLN A 18 -22.15 34.07 12.85
CA GLN A 18 -23.57 34.30 13.15
C GLN A 18 -24.38 34.75 11.91
N ASP A 19 -23.70 35.20 10.84
CA ASP A 19 -24.29 35.74 9.60
C ASP A 19 -23.78 35.13 8.28
N SER A 20 -23.03 34.02 8.28
CA SER A 20 -22.66 33.39 7.00
C SER A 20 -23.78 32.48 6.49
N ASN A 21 -24.58 33.00 5.56
CA ASN A 21 -25.58 32.32 4.72
C ASN A 21 -25.44 30.78 4.70
N VAL A 22 -26.08 30.10 5.65
CA VAL A 22 -26.37 28.67 5.58
C VAL A 22 -27.45 28.52 4.53
N THR A 23 -27.04 28.39 3.27
CA THR A 23 -27.96 28.12 2.17
C THR A 23 -28.38 26.66 2.28
N SER A 24 -29.53 26.40 2.91
CA SER A 24 -30.11 25.07 3.06
C SER A 24 -30.62 24.55 1.71
N TYR A 25 -29.74 24.01 0.88
CA TYR A 25 -30.14 23.36 -0.38
C TYR A 25 -30.67 21.92 -0.20
N SER A 26 -30.77 21.42 1.03
CA SER A 26 -31.38 20.11 1.32
C SER A 26 -32.75 20.26 1.99
N ASN A 27 -33.77 19.61 1.43
CA ASN A 27 -35.16 19.51 1.93
C ASN A 27 -35.29 18.75 3.28
N ASN A 28 -34.39 18.97 4.25
CA ASN A 28 -34.51 18.42 5.61
C ASN A 28 -35.22 19.37 6.59
N THR A 29 -35.72 20.50 6.11
CA THR A 29 -36.38 21.57 6.89
C THR A 29 -37.64 21.15 7.66
N ASN A 30 -38.16 19.92 7.44
CA ASN A 30 -39.35 19.39 8.12
C ASN A 30 -39.06 18.29 9.16
N LYS A 31 -37.81 18.08 9.59
CA LYS A 31 -37.48 17.07 10.61
C LYS A 31 -37.02 17.74 11.91
N ALA A 32 -37.86 17.66 12.93
CA ALA A 32 -37.49 18.07 14.28
C ALA A 32 -36.64 16.97 14.94
N TRP A 33 -35.58 17.37 15.65
CA TRP A 33 -34.76 16.46 16.45
C TRP A 33 -35.32 16.38 17.88
N LYS A 34 -35.46 15.16 18.42
CA LYS A 34 -35.83 14.91 19.82
C LYS A 34 -34.71 14.19 20.52
N GLY A 35 -34.18 14.80 21.57
CA GLY A 35 -33.21 14.20 22.47
C GLY A 35 -33.04 15.07 23.70
N ASP A 36 -32.23 14.60 24.64
CA ASP A 36 -31.84 15.39 25.81
C ASP A 36 -30.93 16.53 25.35
N LEU A 37 -31.33 17.78 25.66
CA LEU A 37 -30.59 19.00 25.29
C LEU A 37 -29.18 19.03 25.87
N ASN A 38 -28.97 18.36 27.02
CA ASN A 38 -27.65 18.26 27.65
C ASN A 38 -26.64 17.45 26.80
N LEU A 39 -27.11 16.72 25.78
CA LEU A 39 -26.26 15.95 24.89
C LEU A 39 -25.76 16.75 23.69
N ILE A 40 -26.20 18.00 23.54
CA ILE A 40 -25.73 18.91 22.48
C ILE A 40 -24.42 19.56 22.94
N ALA A 41 -23.34 19.23 22.25
CA ALA A 41 -22.03 19.83 22.47
C ALA A 41 -21.97 21.21 21.80
N PHE A 42 -21.56 22.23 22.57
CA PHE A 42 -21.35 23.59 22.07
C PHE A 42 -19.88 24.04 22.19
N ASP A 43 -19.09 23.41 23.06
CA ASP A 43 -17.66 23.68 23.19
C ASP A 43 -16.84 22.89 22.17
N GLU A 44 -15.65 23.40 21.88
CA GLU A 44 -14.79 22.88 20.82
C GLU A 44 -14.35 21.42 21.03
N ILE A 45 -14.03 21.06 22.27
CA ILE A 45 -13.50 19.74 22.59
C ILE A 45 -14.60 18.69 22.41
N GLU A 46 -15.79 18.94 22.99
CA GLU A 46 -16.91 18.01 22.85
C GLU A 46 -17.41 17.94 21.40
N ILE A 47 -17.45 19.05 20.66
CA ILE A 47 -17.79 19.03 19.23
C ILE A 47 -16.83 18.11 18.47
N LYS A 48 -15.52 18.23 18.70
CA LYS A 48 -14.52 17.36 18.07
C LYS A 48 -14.70 15.90 18.46
N ASN A 49 -14.97 15.62 19.75
CA ASN A 49 -15.26 14.27 20.23
C ASN A 49 -16.49 13.67 19.54
N ARG A 50 -17.56 14.46 19.36
CA ARG A 50 -18.78 14.01 18.67
C ARG A 50 -18.57 13.78 17.17
N LEU A 51 -17.76 14.62 16.51
CA LEU A 51 -17.37 14.41 15.11
C LEU A 51 -16.53 13.13 14.95
N LEU A 52 -15.58 12.88 15.86
CA LEU A 52 -14.72 11.68 15.88
C LEU A 52 -15.45 10.39 16.29
N ASN A 53 -16.65 10.47 16.85
CA ASN A 53 -17.46 9.30 17.17
C ASN A 53 -18.14 8.73 15.92
N LEU A 54 -17.36 8.03 15.10
CA LEU A 54 -17.77 7.53 13.77
C LEU A 54 -18.81 6.41 13.82
N HIS A 55 -18.99 5.76 14.97
CA HIS A 55 -19.97 4.70 15.18
C HIS A 55 -21.39 5.21 15.42
N GLN A 56 -21.55 6.51 15.68
CA GLN A 56 -22.84 7.15 15.87
C GLN A 56 -23.10 8.18 14.77
N PRO A 57 -24.36 8.48 14.42
CA PRO A 57 -24.67 9.62 13.57
C PRO A 57 -24.19 10.92 14.20
N CYS A 58 -24.08 11.97 13.40
CA CYS A 58 -23.73 13.32 13.82
C CYS A 58 -24.85 14.26 13.38
N TYR A 59 -25.54 14.84 14.36
CA TYR A 59 -26.60 15.82 14.15
C TYR A 59 -26.05 17.21 14.40
N VAL A 60 -26.15 18.09 13.42
CA VAL A 60 -25.85 19.52 13.59
C VAL A 60 -27.17 20.22 13.89
N LEU A 61 -27.22 20.87 15.05
CA LEU A 61 -28.46 21.34 15.66
C LEU A 61 -28.34 22.83 15.98
N ARG A 62 -29.44 23.58 15.81
CA ARG A 62 -29.57 24.95 16.31
C ARG A 62 -30.49 24.98 17.52
N ASP A 63 -29.97 25.41 18.65
CA ASP A 63 -30.69 25.58 19.90
C ASP A 63 -30.47 27.00 20.44
N GLN A 64 -31.55 27.76 20.58
CA GLN A 64 -31.52 29.16 21.06
C GLN A 64 -30.47 30.04 20.35
N GLY A 65 -30.35 29.89 19.01
CA GLY A 65 -29.40 30.64 18.18
C GLY A 65 -27.95 30.13 18.22
N ARG A 66 -27.63 29.13 19.05
CA ARG A 66 -26.33 28.47 19.07
C ARG A 66 -26.36 27.22 18.22
N ILE A 67 -25.27 26.94 17.51
CA ILE A 67 -25.12 25.70 16.73
C ILE A 67 -24.24 24.73 17.52
N GLY A 68 -24.74 23.51 17.72
CA GLY A 68 -24.04 22.45 18.42
C GLY A 68 -24.15 21.11 17.71
N ILE A 69 -23.44 20.11 18.24
CA ILE A 69 -23.42 18.75 17.68
C ILE A 69 -23.86 17.73 18.72
N ALA A 70 -24.73 16.79 18.30
CA ALA A 70 -25.10 15.62 19.09
C ALA A 70 -24.85 14.33 18.31
N ASN A 71 -24.54 13.24 19.02
CA ASN A 71 -24.49 11.88 18.42
C ASN A 71 -25.75 11.03 18.70
N GLN A 72 -26.66 11.53 19.54
CA GLN A 72 -27.87 10.82 19.95
C GLN A 72 -29.12 11.64 19.59
N GLY A 73 -30.28 10.99 19.62
CA GLY A 73 -31.60 11.59 19.37
C GLY A 73 -32.36 10.87 18.26
N LYS A 74 -33.62 11.27 18.06
CA LYS A 74 -34.53 10.70 17.06
C LYS A 74 -35.18 11.81 16.22
N PHE A 75 -35.42 11.52 14.94
CA PHE A 75 -36.25 12.37 14.10
C PHE A 75 -37.72 12.17 14.40
N TYR A 76 -38.48 13.25 14.35
CA TYR A 76 -39.94 13.22 14.29
C TYR A 76 -40.44 14.31 13.34
N PHE A 77 -41.63 14.08 12.80
CA PHE A 77 -42.38 15.13 12.11
C PHE A 77 -43.01 16.03 13.18
N PRO A 78 -42.79 17.35 13.13
CA PRO A 78 -43.35 18.24 14.13
C PRO A 78 -44.88 18.24 14.05
N ASP A 79 -45.56 17.91 15.15
CA ASP A 79 -46.94 18.34 15.35
C ASP A 79 -46.92 19.85 15.63
N ASN A 80 -47.83 20.60 15.01
CA ASN A 80 -47.91 22.08 14.95
C ASN A 80 -47.94 22.83 16.31
N ASN A 81 -47.71 22.18 17.45
CA ASN A 81 -48.07 22.68 18.78
C ASN A 81 -46.95 22.66 19.84
N ARG A 82 -45.66 22.76 19.49
CA ARG A 82 -44.60 22.95 20.50
C ARG A 82 -43.59 24.04 20.12
N SER A 83 -43.71 25.18 20.79
CA SER A 83 -42.67 26.21 20.87
C SER A 83 -41.57 25.74 21.83
N GLY A 84 -40.35 25.55 21.30
CA GLY A 84 -39.17 25.08 22.03
C GLY A 84 -38.28 24.13 21.21
N LEU A 85 -38.33 24.21 19.89
CA LEU A 85 -37.78 23.19 18.99
C LEU A 85 -36.31 23.47 18.67
N VAL A 86 -35.46 22.51 19.02
CA VAL A 86 -34.12 22.39 18.43
C VAL A 86 -34.28 22.11 16.94
N GLU A 87 -33.75 22.99 16.11
CA GLU A 87 -33.80 22.87 14.66
C GLU A 87 -32.66 21.96 14.18
N THR A 88 -32.97 20.96 13.35
CA THR A 88 -31.93 20.15 12.70
C THR A 88 -31.42 20.86 11.45
N LEU A 89 -30.13 21.16 11.42
CA LEU A 89 -29.50 21.79 10.26
C LEU A 89 -28.92 20.76 9.28
N MET A 90 -28.12 19.82 9.77
CA MET A 90 -27.44 18.81 8.94
C MET A 90 -27.35 17.47 9.66
N VAL A 91 -27.13 16.41 8.87
CA VAL A 91 -27.01 15.04 9.38
C VAL A 91 -25.89 14.34 8.64
N ALA A 92 -24.93 13.78 9.38
CA ALA A 92 -24.04 12.76 8.85
C ALA A 92 -24.34 11.42 9.52
N LEU A 93 -24.44 10.36 8.73
CA LEU A 93 -24.70 9.02 9.26
C LEU A 93 -23.46 8.47 9.99
N ALA A 94 -23.68 7.38 10.74
CA ALA A 94 -22.58 6.59 11.26
C ALA A 94 -21.78 6.00 10.08
N LEU A 95 -20.48 6.25 10.05
CA LEU A 95 -19.57 5.72 9.05
C LEU A 95 -18.31 5.22 9.78
N PRO A 96 -18.38 4.07 10.47
CA PRO A 96 -17.18 3.48 11.05
C PRO A 96 -16.21 3.06 9.92
N PRO A 97 -14.90 2.99 10.17
CA PRO A 97 -13.90 2.79 9.11
C PRO A 97 -14.06 1.49 8.31
N GLN A 98 -14.73 0.49 8.87
CA GLN A 98 -15.07 -0.78 8.23
C GLN A 98 -16.11 -0.65 7.10
N GLN A 99 -16.77 0.52 6.97
CA GLN A 99 -17.68 0.81 5.86
C GLN A 99 -16.98 1.46 4.65
N LEU A 100 -15.70 1.84 4.78
CA LEU A 100 -14.93 2.30 3.63
C LEU A 100 -14.51 1.11 2.76
N GLY A 101 -14.61 1.29 1.44
CA GLY A 101 -14.28 0.26 0.45
C GLY A 101 -15.38 -0.78 0.28
N ASP A 102 -15.00 -1.98 -0.16
CA ASP A 102 -15.92 -3.05 -0.51
C ASP A 102 -16.03 -4.09 0.61
N ARG A 103 -17.23 -4.25 1.18
CA ARG A 103 -17.47 -5.23 2.25
C ARG A 103 -17.24 -6.68 1.82
N SER A 104 -17.37 -6.97 0.52
CA SER A 104 -17.05 -8.28 -0.02
C SER A 104 -15.54 -8.57 0.01
N PHE A 105 -14.66 -7.56 0.03
CA PHE A 105 -13.22 -7.73 0.30
C PHE A 105 -12.99 -8.22 1.73
N LEU A 106 -13.61 -7.53 2.71
CA LEU A 106 -13.50 -7.88 4.12
C LEU A 106 -13.92 -9.32 4.38
N ASN A 107 -15.10 -9.70 3.87
CA ASN A 107 -15.62 -11.06 4.03
C ASN A 107 -14.77 -12.11 3.31
N PHE A 108 -14.23 -11.80 2.12
CA PHE A 108 -13.44 -12.76 1.35
C PHE A 108 -12.09 -13.06 1.99
N HIS A 109 -11.43 -12.02 2.50
CA HIS A 109 -10.08 -12.13 3.08
C HIS A 109 -10.09 -12.32 4.60
N GLY A 110 -11.25 -12.23 5.25
CA GLY A 110 -11.36 -12.35 6.70
C GLY A 110 -10.72 -11.16 7.45
N VAL A 111 -10.87 -9.96 6.90
CA VAL A 111 -10.20 -8.75 7.41
C VAL A 111 -11.18 -7.71 7.95
N LYS A 112 -10.68 -6.89 8.87
CA LYS A 112 -11.39 -5.80 9.55
C LYS A 112 -11.54 -4.56 8.65
N TYR A 113 -10.55 -4.26 7.82
CA TYR A 113 -10.50 -3.06 6.99
C TYR A 113 -10.30 -3.39 5.53
N ALA A 114 -10.83 -2.54 4.64
CA ALA A 114 -10.51 -2.54 3.22
C ALA A 114 -9.12 -1.91 2.99
N TYR A 115 -8.11 -2.50 3.61
CA TYR A 115 -6.74 -2.03 3.69
C TYR A 115 -5.80 -3.23 3.61
N ALA A 116 -4.70 -3.09 2.89
CA ALA A 116 -3.59 -4.04 2.94
C ALA A 116 -2.23 -3.33 3.00
N ALA A 117 -1.24 -3.99 3.61
CA ALA A 117 0.16 -3.63 3.41
C ALA A 117 0.74 -4.45 2.25
N GLY A 118 1.21 -3.76 1.21
CA GLY A 118 1.82 -4.40 0.04
C GLY A 118 3.20 -4.96 0.36
N ALA A 119 3.64 -5.94 -0.43
CA ALA A 119 4.97 -6.51 -0.27
C ALA A 119 6.08 -5.50 -0.51
N MET A 120 7.15 -5.64 0.28
CA MET A 120 8.40 -4.90 0.14
C MET A 120 9.53 -5.93 0.11
N ALA A 121 10.29 -5.96 -0.98
CA ALA A 121 11.24 -7.01 -1.33
C ALA A 121 12.34 -7.24 -0.27
N GLY A 122 13.03 -8.38 -0.34
CA GLY A 122 14.14 -8.71 0.55
C GLY A 122 13.72 -8.96 2.00
N GLY A 123 12.44 -9.24 2.25
CA GLY A 123 11.90 -9.41 3.60
C GLY A 123 11.69 -8.09 4.37
N ILE A 124 11.69 -6.94 3.68
CA ILE A 124 11.36 -5.64 4.32
C ILE A 124 9.91 -5.67 4.82
N ALA A 125 8.98 -6.22 4.04
CA ALA A 125 7.69 -6.66 4.55
C ALA A 125 7.91 -7.99 5.28
N SER A 126 8.41 -7.87 6.51
CA SER A 126 8.90 -8.95 7.36
C SER A 126 7.78 -9.86 7.87
N ALA A 127 8.16 -10.99 8.46
CA ALA A 127 7.21 -11.84 9.15
C ALA A 127 6.60 -11.10 10.35
N GLU A 128 7.37 -10.29 11.07
CA GLU A 128 6.90 -9.48 12.20
C GLU A 128 5.82 -8.47 11.77
N LEU A 129 6.02 -7.81 10.63
CA LEU A 129 5.05 -6.86 10.05
C LEU A 129 3.75 -7.57 9.66
N VAL A 130 3.86 -8.72 8.97
CA VAL A 130 2.71 -9.52 8.55
C VAL A 130 1.95 -10.05 9.77
N ILE A 131 2.65 -10.54 10.78
CA ILE A 131 2.06 -11.06 12.02
C ILE A 131 1.36 -9.95 12.80
N ALA A 132 1.97 -8.77 12.92
CA ALA A 132 1.39 -7.63 13.63
C ALA A 132 0.06 -7.20 12.98
N LEU A 133 0.04 -7.04 11.65
CA LEU A 133 -1.17 -6.69 10.91
C LEU A 133 -2.21 -7.79 10.93
N GLY A 134 -1.80 -9.05 10.72
CA GLY A 134 -2.72 -10.19 10.73
C GLY A 134 -3.43 -10.36 12.07
N LYS A 135 -2.72 -10.19 13.20
CA LYS A 135 -3.33 -10.20 14.55
C LYS A 135 -4.34 -9.07 14.75
N ALA A 136 -4.16 -7.94 14.06
CA ALA A 136 -5.12 -6.84 14.06
C ALA A 136 -6.27 -7.03 13.03
N GLY A 137 -6.29 -8.16 12.31
CA GLY A 137 -7.26 -8.45 11.27
C GLY A 137 -7.04 -7.64 10.00
N ILE A 138 -5.79 -7.30 9.65
CA ILE A 138 -5.44 -6.50 8.48
C ILE A 138 -4.56 -7.34 7.56
N LEU A 139 -4.85 -7.32 6.25
CA LEU A 139 -4.06 -8.09 5.28
C LEU A 139 -2.67 -7.49 5.10
N ALA A 140 -1.66 -8.36 5.01
CA ALA A 140 -0.30 -7.97 4.69
C ALA A 140 0.37 -9.04 3.83
N SER A 141 1.18 -8.61 2.87
CA SER A 141 1.89 -9.49 1.95
C SER A 141 3.37 -9.59 2.33
N PHE A 142 3.84 -10.79 2.64
CA PHE A 142 5.25 -11.04 2.96
C PHE A 142 6.15 -10.76 1.74
N GLY A 143 7.25 -10.06 1.97
CA GLY A 143 8.21 -9.62 0.97
C GLY A 143 9.16 -10.71 0.47
N ALA A 144 8.63 -11.71 -0.23
CA ALA A 144 9.42 -12.88 -0.67
C ALA A 144 10.43 -12.60 -1.80
N ALA A 145 10.20 -11.56 -2.61
CA ALA A 145 11.07 -11.21 -3.73
C ALA A 145 12.54 -11.07 -3.32
N GLY A 146 13.44 -11.74 -4.03
CA GLY A 146 14.89 -11.72 -3.78
C GLY A 146 15.39 -12.60 -2.63
N LEU A 147 14.50 -13.28 -1.89
CA LEU A 147 14.86 -14.24 -0.85
C LEU A 147 15.09 -15.64 -1.43
N VAL A 148 15.98 -16.40 -0.79
CA VAL A 148 16.20 -17.81 -1.12
C VAL A 148 15.05 -18.70 -0.60
N PRO A 149 14.76 -19.86 -1.23
CA PRO A 149 13.64 -20.73 -0.87
C PRO A 149 13.57 -21.10 0.62
N SER A 150 14.71 -21.42 1.25
CA SER A 150 14.78 -21.77 2.67
C SER A 150 14.31 -20.63 3.59
N ARG A 151 14.56 -19.38 3.21
CA ARG A 151 14.11 -18.20 3.97
C ARG A 151 12.61 -17.97 3.79
N ILE A 152 12.08 -18.22 2.59
CA ILE A 152 10.65 -18.17 2.32
C ILE A 152 9.93 -19.25 3.15
N GLU A 153 10.42 -20.48 3.15
CA GLU A 153 9.84 -21.60 3.93
C GLU A 153 9.85 -21.30 5.44
N ALA A 154 10.95 -20.76 5.98
CA ALA A 154 11.00 -20.33 7.38
C ALA A 154 9.96 -19.24 7.71
N ALA A 155 9.78 -18.26 6.82
CA ALA A 155 8.77 -17.21 7.00
C ALA A 155 7.33 -17.77 6.94
N ILE A 156 7.06 -18.74 6.05
CA ILE A 156 5.77 -19.44 5.99
C ILE A 156 5.46 -20.07 7.35
N HIS A 157 6.40 -20.85 7.91
CA HIS A 157 6.21 -21.50 9.21
C HIS A 157 5.98 -20.49 10.33
N GLN A 158 6.80 -19.44 10.41
CA GLN A 158 6.66 -18.39 11.44
C GLN A 158 5.30 -17.69 11.35
N ILE A 159 4.88 -17.30 10.15
CA ILE A 159 3.60 -16.60 9.93
C ILE A 159 2.42 -17.52 10.22
N GLN A 160 2.41 -18.76 9.74
CA GLN A 160 1.33 -19.72 9.97
C GLN A 160 1.19 -20.13 11.43
N GLN A 161 2.30 -20.26 12.15
CA GLN A 161 2.27 -20.53 13.58
C GLN A 161 1.58 -19.40 14.36
N ALA A 162 1.82 -18.15 13.97
CA ALA A 162 1.21 -16.98 14.62
C ALA A 162 -0.20 -16.66 14.11
N LEU A 163 -0.53 -17.05 12.88
CA LEU A 163 -1.78 -16.76 12.17
C LEU A 163 -2.34 -18.03 11.49
N PRO A 164 -2.76 -19.05 12.26
CA PRO A 164 -3.19 -20.34 11.68
C PRO A 164 -4.42 -20.22 10.78
N GLN A 165 -5.22 -19.16 10.95
CA GLN A 165 -6.41 -18.86 10.14
C GLN A 165 -6.23 -17.59 9.29
N GLY A 166 -5.00 -17.10 9.15
CA GLY A 166 -4.72 -15.81 8.52
C GLY A 166 -5.17 -14.61 9.38
N PRO A 167 -5.40 -13.43 8.76
CA PRO A 167 -5.13 -13.12 7.35
C PRO A 167 -3.64 -12.85 7.10
N TYR A 168 -3.11 -13.38 6.00
CA TYR A 168 -1.79 -13.04 5.45
C TYR A 168 -1.76 -13.37 3.96
N ALA A 169 -0.81 -12.79 3.23
CA ALA A 169 -0.48 -13.12 1.85
C ALA A 169 1.03 -13.28 1.68
N PHE A 170 1.45 -13.91 0.59
CA PHE A 170 2.85 -13.96 0.17
C PHE A 170 3.01 -13.34 -1.21
N ASN A 171 4.08 -12.58 -1.41
CA ASN A 171 4.38 -12.04 -2.72
C ASN A 171 4.90 -13.13 -3.67
N LEU A 172 4.29 -13.23 -4.85
CA LEU A 172 4.88 -13.91 -5.99
C LEU A 172 5.33 -12.84 -6.98
N ILE A 173 6.64 -12.68 -7.14
CA ILE A 173 7.20 -11.77 -8.13
C ILE A 173 7.49 -12.52 -9.42
N HIS A 174 7.11 -11.92 -10.55
CA HIS A 174 7.50 -12.43 -11.85
C HIS A 174 8.97 -12.09 -12.12
N SER A 175 9.74 -13.12 -12.50
CA SER A 175 11.17 -13.00 -12.83
C SER A 175 11.42 -13.58 -14.22
N PRO A 176 11.30 -12.79 -15.31
CA PRO A 176 11.43 -13.29 -16.69
C PRO A 176 12.73 -14.04 -16.98
N SER A 177 13.83 -13.63 -16.32
CA SER A 177 15.15 -14.23 -16.48
C SER A 177 15.41 -15.44 -15.57
N GLU A 178 14.56 -15.68 -14.57
CA GLU A 178 14.74 -16.70 -13.53
C GLU A 178 13.43 -17.45 -13.26
N GLU A 179 12.87 -18.12 -14.28
CA GLU A 179 11.60 -18.86 -14.19
C GLU A 179 11.58 -19.89 -13.02
N ALA A 180 12.73 -20.51 -12.75
CA ALA A 180 12.88 -21.49 -11.67
C ALA A 180 12.52 -20.92 -10.30
N LEU A 181 12.77 -19.63 -10.04
CA LEU A 181 12.41 -18.99 -8.77
C LEU A 181 10.89 -18.88 -8.60
N GLU A 182 10.20 -18.50 -9.67
CA GLU A 182 8.73 -18.39 -9.66
C GLU A 182 8.09 -19.77 -9.42
N ARG A 183 8.60 -20.80 -10.10
CA ARG A 183 8.16 -22.19 -9.91
C ARG A 183 8.39 -22.68 -8.48
N GLN A 184 9.61 -22.51 -7.94
CA GLN A 184 9.95 -22.95 -6.58
C GLN A 184 9.12 -22.24 -5.51
N ALA A 185 8.81 -20.96 -5.71
CA ALA A 185 7.93 -20.23 -4.79
C ALA A 185 6.50 -20.81 -4.80
N ILE A 186 5.93 -21.09 -5.98
CA ILE A 186 4.61 -21.73 -6.09
C ILE A 186 4.59 -23.12 -5.47
N ASP A 187 5.62 -23.94 -5.71
CA ASP A 187 5.73 -25.27 -5.11
C ASP A 187 5.74 -25.20 -3.57
N LEU A 188 6.48 -24.24 -3.00
CA LEU A 188 6.46 -23.98 -1.54
C LEU A 188 5.08 -23.52 -1.05
N TYR A 189 4.43 -22.60 -1.77
CA TYR A 189 3.12 -22.08 -1.38
C TYR A 189 2.05 -23.16 -1.39
N LEU A 190 2.05 -24.03 -2.40
CA LEU A 190 1.12 -25.15 -2.48
C LEU A 190 1.42 -26.20 -1.42
N LYS A 191 2.69 -26.57 -1.24
CA LYS A 191 3.14 -27.53 -0.21
C LYS A 191 2.69 -27.15 1.19
N HIS A 192 2.79 -25.86 1.53
CA HIS A 192 2.47 -25.36 2.88
C HIS A 192 1.06 -24.76 3.00
N GLY A 193 0.24 -24.84 1.95
CA GLY A 193 -1.13 -24.33 1.99
C GLY A 193 -1.23 -22.81 2.17
N VAL A 194 -0.32 -22.04 1.56
CA VAL A 194 -0.44 -20.58 1.47
C VAL A 194 -1.59 -20.25 0.53
N ARG A 195 -2.69 -19.70 1.08
CA ARG A 195 -3.97 -19.50 0.38
C ARG A 195 -4.16 -18.14 -0.28
N THR A 196 -3.25 -17.18 -0.08
CA THR A 196 -3.36 -15.86 -0.69
C THR A 196 -2.00 -15.41 -1.21
N VAL A 197 -1.95 -15.02 -2.49
CA VAL A 197 -0.75 -14.50 -3.14
C VAL A 197 -0.98 -13.09 -3.68
N GLU A 198 -0.03 -12.20 -3.45
CA GLU A 198 0.11 -10.93 -4.18
C GLU A 198 1.04 -11.15 -5.39
N ALA A 199 0.46 -11.24 -6.59
CA ALA A 199 1.20 -11.42 -7.84
C ALA A 199 1.66 -10.06 -8.39
N SER A 200 2.96 -9.81 -8.48
CA SER A 200 3.53 -8.52 -8.90
C SER A 200 4.58 -8.65 -10.01
N ALA A 201 4.79 -7.56 -10.76
CA ALA A 201 5.75 -7.47 -11.88
C ALA A 201 5.43 -8.37 -13.10
N PHE A 202 4.26 -9.00 -13.14
CA PHE A 202 3.84 -9.82 -14.27
C PHE A 202 3.64 -8.97 -15.53
N LEU A 203 4.16 -9.45 -16.66
CA LEU A 203 3.93 -8.88 -17.99
C LEU A 203 2.77 -9.58 -18.72
N GLY A 204 2.36 -10.73 -18.21
CA GLY A 204 1.30 -11.60 -18.70
C GLY A 204 1.15 -12.78 -17.74
N LEU A 205 0.29 -13.75 -18.08
CA LEU A 205 0.18 -14.97 -17.28
C LEU A 205 1.32 -15.92 -17.59
N THR A 206 1.80 -16.60 -16.56
CA THR A 206 2.75 -17.72 -16.64
C THR A 206 2.05 -19.03 -16.29
N PRO A 207 2.61 -20.19 -16.69
CA PRO A 207 2.10 -21.47 -16.22
C PRO A 207 2.05 -21.60 -14.70
N HIS A 208 2.98 -20.97 -13.97
CA HIS A 208 3.10 -21.09 -12.51
C HIS A 208 1.97 -20.39 -11.75
N ILE A 209 1.62 -19.15 -12.12
CA ILE A 209 0.47 -18.47 -11.50
C ILE A 209 -0.87 -19.11 -11.89
N VAL A 210 -0.98 -19.65 -13.12
CA VAL A 210 -2.15 -20.41 -13.57
C VAL A 210 -2.28 -21.70 -12.77
N TYR A 211 -1.18 -22.42 -12.54
CA TYR A 211 -1.14 -23.60 -11.70
C TYR A 211 -1.61 -23.30 -10.28
N TYR A 212 -1.02 -22.29 -9.62
CA TYR A 212 -1.41 -21.89 -8.27
C TYR A 212 -2.91 -21.61 -8.17
N ARG A 213 -3.46 -20.84 -9.13
CA ARG A 213 -4.88 -20.50 -9.19
C ARG A 213 -5.76 -21.74 -9.36
N ALA A 214 -5.48 -22.56 -10.37
CA ALA A 214 -6.30 -23.72 -10.72
C ALA A 214 -6.25 -24.83 -9.66
N ALA A 215 -5.08 -25.06 -9.04
CA ALA A 215 -4.90 -26.06 -7.98
C ALA A 215 -5.76 -25.77 -6.73
N GLY A 216 -6.19 -24.53 -6.54
CA GLY A 216 -7.07 -24.13 -5.44
C GLY A 216 -8.56 -24.23 -5.75
N LEU A 217 -8.96 -24.67 -6.93
CA LEU A 217 -10.38 -24.73 -7.31
C LEU A 217 -11.01 -26.06 -6.92
N ASN A 218 -12.22 -26.00 -6.37
CA ASN A 218 -13.03 -27.17 -6.06
C ASN A 218 -14.53 -26.84 -6.21
N LEU A 219 -15.39 -27.85 -6.04
CA LEU A 219 -16.83 -27.67 -5.87
C LEU A 219 -17.21 -27.90 -4.41
N ASN A 220 -18.09 -27.05 -3.87
CA ASN A 220 -18.68 -27.28 -2.56
C ASN A 220 -19.83 -28.31 -2.63
N ALA A 221 -20.43 -28.65 -1.48
CA ALA A 221 -21.54 -29.61 -1.41
C ALA A 221 -22.80 -29.22 -2.21
N LEU A 222 -22.92 -27.94 -2.61
CA LEU A 222 -24.02 -27.42 -3.44
C LEU A 222 -23.63 -27.33 -4.93
N GLY A 223 -22.45 -27.83 -5.32
CA GLY A 223 -21.96 -27.77 -6.70
C GLY A 223 -21.50 -26.39 -7.14
N GLN A 224 -21.26 -25.45 -6.22
CA GLN A 224 -20.73 -24.11 -6.53
C GLN A 224 -19.21 -24.11 -6.50
N ILE A 225 -18.59 -23.30 -7.36
CA ILE A 225 -17.13 -23.17 -7.42
C ILE A 225 -16.61 -22.51 -6.13
N GLU A 226 -15.74 -23.22 -5.43
CA GLU A 226 -14.99 -22.74 -4.29
C GLU A 226 -13.56 -22.41 -4.71
N ILE A 227 -13.09 -21.23 -4.30
CA ILE A 227 -11.78 -20.69 -4.65
C ILE A 227 -10.92 -20.64 -3.39
N ASN A 228 -10.09 -21.68 -3.20
CA ASN A 228 -9.25 -21.81 -2.01
C ASN A 228 -7.91 -21.07 -2.14
N ASN A 229 -7.36 -20.95 -3.36
CA ASN A 229 -6.14 -20.18 -3.63
C ASN A 229 -6.51 -18.83 -4.25
N LYS A 230 -6.33 -17.77 -3.47
CA LYS A 230 -6.72 -16.39 -3.78
C LYS A 230 -5.55 -15.64 -4.41
N VAL A 231 -5.86 -14.82 -5.41
CA VAL A 231 -4.84 -14.05 -6.14
C VAL A 231 -5.22 -12.57 -6.13
N ILE A 232 -4.28 -11.75 -5.65
CA ILE A 232 -4.31 -10.30 -5.72
C ILE A 232 -3.26 -9.87 -6.76
N ALA A 233 -3.67 -9.46 -7.95
CA ALA A 233 -2.74 -9.06 -9.00
C ALA A 233 -2.44 -7.56 -8.89
N LYS A 234 -1.16 -7.20 -8.70
CA LYS A 234 -0.71 -5.80 -8.65
C LYS A 234 -0.17 -5.37 -10.00
N ILE A 235 -0.82 -4.38 -10.60
CA ILE A 235 -0.62 -3.98 -12.00
C ILE A 235 -0.59 -2.46 -12.15
N SER A 236 0.05 -1.99 -13.21
CA SER A 236 0.04 -0.58 -13.63
C SER A 236 -0.50 -0.37 -15.06
N ARG A 237 -0.86 -1.46 -15.76
CA ARG A 237 -1.18 -1.47 -17.20
C ARG A 237 -2.46 -2.24 -17.51
N SER A 238 -3.28 -1.71 -18.41
CA SER A 238 -4.56 -2.31 -18.79
C SER A 238 -4.39 -3.66 -19.50
N GLU A 239 -3.32 -3.83 -20.28
CA GLU A 239 -3.02 -5.07 -21.00
C GLU A 239 -2.79 -6.23 -20.02
N VAL A 240 -2.08 -5.98 -18.93
CA VAL A 240 -1.83 -6.96 -17.86
C VAL A 240 -3.10 -7.17 -17.03
N ALA A 241 -3.80 -6.10 -16.66
CA ALA A 241 -5.07 -6.18 -15.94
C ALA A 241 -6.08 -7.06 -16.69
N THR A 242 -6.16 -6.92 -18.02
CA THR A 242 -7.04 -7.72 -18.89
C THR A 242 -6.77 -9.21 -18.71
N LYS A 243 -5.50 -9.63 -18.66
CA LYS A 243 -5.14 -11.04 -18.47
C LYS A 243 -5.60 -11.60 -17.12
N PHE A 244 -5.51 -10.81 -16.05
CA PHE A 244 -5.95 -11.23 -14.72
C PHE A 244 -7.48 -11.16 -14.52
N LEU A 245 -8.18 -10.31 -15.29
CA LEU A 245 -9.64 -10.25 -15.33
C LEU A 245 -10.27 -11.39 -16.14
N GLN A 246 -9.50 -12.00 -17.03
CA GLN A 246 -9.93 -13.14 -17.85
C GLN A 246 -9.74 -14.47 -17.11
N PRO A 247 -10.43 -15.55 -17.54
CA PRO A 247 -10.14 -16.89 -17.07
C PRO A 247 -8.76 -17.38 -17.54
N ALA A 248 -8.29 -18.47 -16.93
CA ALA A 248 -7.03 -19.09 -17.34
C ALA A 248 -7.07 -19.54 -18.82
N PRO A 249 -6.01 -19.31 -19.61
CA PRO A 249 -5.98 -19.76 -21.01
C PRO A 249 -6.02 -21.29 -21.12
N THR A 250 -6.96 -21.83 -21.91
CA THR A 250 -7.13 -23.27 -22.14
C THR A 250 -5.84 -23.98 -22.56
N LYS A 251 -4.98 -23.33 -23.36
CA LYS A 251 -3.68 -23.91 -23.76
C LYS A 251 -2.78 -24.21 -22.56
N ILE A 252 -2.71 -23.29 -21.60
CA ILE A 252 -1.91 -23.48 -20.38
C ILE A 252 -2.57 -24.54 -19.49
N LEU A 253 -3.89 -24.51 -19.35
CA LEU A 253 -4.62 -25.51 -18.56
C LEU A 253 -4.42 -26.94 -19.07
N LYS A 254 -4.50 -27.15 -20.40
CA LYS A 254 -4.24 -28.47 -21.02
C LYS A 254 -2.83 -28.98 -20.71
N GLN A 255 -1.84 -28.11 -20.84
CA GLN A 255 -0.46 -28.44 -20.49
C GLN A 255 -0.32 -28.83 -19.02
N LEU A 256 -0.98 -28.13 -18.10
CA LEU A 256 -0.93 -28.46 -16.67
C LEU A 256 -1.64 -29.78 -16.34
N VAL A 257 -2.71 -30.13 -17.06
CA VAL A 257 -3.39 -31.43 -16.95
C VAL A 257 -2.50 -32.56 -17.48
N GLU A 258 -1.88 -32.36 -18.65
CA GLU A 258 -0.92 -33.33 -19.24
C GLU A 258 0.27 -33.59 -18.30
N GLN A 259 0.72 -32.56 -17.59
CA GLN A 259 1.77 -32.65 -16.56
C GLN A 259 1.27 -33.20 -15.21
N GLN A 260 -0.03 -33.51 -15.08
CA GLN A 260 -0.67 -33.98 -13.85
C GLN A 260 -0.54 -33.03 -12.65
N LEU A 261 -0.31 -31.74 -12.91
CA LEU A 261 -0.25 -30.71 -11.87
C LEU A 261 -1.65 -30.30 -11.41
N ILE A 262 -2.64 -30.38 -12.29
CA ILE A 262 -4.06 -30.15 -11.99
C ILE A 262 -4.93 -31.25 -12.59
N THR A 263 -6.12 -31.41 -12.04
CA THR A 263 -7.15 -32.31 -12.58
C THR A 263 -7.95 -31.69 -13.73
N GLU A 264 -8.61 -32.52 -14.54
CA GLU A 264 -9.55 -32.04 -15.57
C GLU A 264 -10.68 -31.19 -14.98
N LEU A 265 -11.17 -31.55 -13.78
CA LEU A 265 -12.17 -30.77 -13.06
C LEU A 265 -11.62 -29.38 -12.76
N GLN A 266 -10.43 -29.27 -12.16
CA GLN A 266 -9.81 -27.98 -11.87
C GLN A 266 -9.60 -27.13 -13.13
N ALA A 267 -9.16 -27.73 -14.24
CA ALA A 267 -9.06 -27.03 -15.52
C ALA A 267 -10.43 -26.49 -15.98
N THR A 268 -11.47 -27.31 -15.93
CA THR A 268 -12.84 -26.91 -16.30
C THR A 268 -13.39 -25.79 -15.41
N LEU A 269 -13.05 -25.80 -14.11
CA LEU A 269 -13.43 -24.74 -13.18
C LEU A 269 -12.64 -23.45 -13.45
N ALA A 270 -11.36 -23.54 -13.81
CA ALA A 270 -10.48 -22.41 -14.06
C ALA A 270 -10.90 -21.57 -15.27
N GLU A 271 -11.62 -22.16 -16.24
CA GLU A 271 -12.21 -21.44 -17.37
C GLU A 271 -13.46 -20.61 -16.99
N LYS A 272 -14.01 -20.80 -15.78
CA LYS A 272 -15.25 -20.16 -15.31
C LYS A 272 -15.03 -19.07 -14.26
N VAL A 273 -13.79 -18.85 -13.84
CA VAL A 273 -13.41 -17.87 -12.82
C VAL A 273 -12.30 -16.97 -13.34
N PRO A 274 -12.20 -15.72 -12.87
CA PRO A 274 -11.09 -14.86 -13.23
C PRO A 274 -9.78 -15.39 -12.64
N MET A 275 -8.67 -15.06 -13.28
CA MET A 275 -7.32 -15.37 -12.80
C MET A 275 -6.98 -14.70 -11.47
N ALA A 276 -7.52 -13.50 -11.21
CA ALA A 276 -7.40 -12.81 -9.92
C ALA A 276 -8.77 -12.51 -9.30
N ASP A 277 -8.83 -12.54 -7.97
CA ASP A 277 -10.03 -12.15 -7.22
C ASP A 277 -10.07 -10.64 -6.98
N ASP A 278 -8.87 -10.05 -6.91
CA ASP A 278 -8.61 -8.65 -6.62
C ASP A 278 -7.49 -8.14 -7.54
N ILE A 279 -7.63 -6.91 -8.04
CA ILE A 279 -6.58 -6.21 -8.76
C ILE A 279 -6.20 -4.97 -7.99
N THR A 280 -4.93 -4.88 -7.61
CA THR A 280 -4.35 -3.66 -7.05
C THR A 280 -3.82 -2.82 -8.18
N VAL A 281 -4.44 -1.65 -8.40
CA VAL A 281 -3.92 -0.64 -9.32
C VAL A 281 -2.76 0.09 -8.64
N GLU A 282 -1.55 -0.15 -9.12
CA GLU A 282 -0.33 0.50 -8.62
C GLU A 282 0.00 1.73 -9.49
N ALA A 283 -0.27 2.90 -8.92
CA ALA A 283 0.12 4.20 -9.44
C ALA A 283 1.59 4.50 -9.10
N ASP A 284 1.98 5.78 -9.07
CA ASP A 284 3.30 6.19 -8.62
C ASP A 284 3.63 5.68 -7.20
N SER A 285 4.63 4.79 -7.10
CA SER A 285 5.01 4.08 -5.88
C SER A 285 6.53 4.01 -5.70
N GLY A 286 6.99 3.63 -4.50
CA GLY A 286 8.40 3.36 -4.24
C GLY A 286 8.84 2.02 -4.83
N GLY A 287 10.08 1.93 -5.31
CA GLY A 287 10.56 0.75 -6.04
C GLY A 287 10.17 0.79 -7.52
N HIS A 288 9.87 -0.36 -8.12
CA HIS A 288 9.45 -0.42 -9.53
C HIS A 288 8.11 0.30 -9.74
N THR A 289 8.10 1.29 -10.63
CA THR A 289 6.93 2.12 -10.93
C THR A 289 7.00 2.66 -12.36
N ASP A 290 5.84 2.76 -13.02
CA ASP A 290 5.68 3.49 -14.29
C ASP A 290 5.33 4.99 -14.06
N ASN A 291 5.35 5.46 -12.80
CA ASN A 291 4.99 6.83 -12.37
C ASN A 291 3.60 7.30 -12.83
N ARG A 292 2.63 6.38 -12.90
CA ARG A 292 1.29 6.69 -13.39
C ARG A 292 0.47 7.46 -12.33
N PRO A 293 -0.29 8.50 -12.72
CA PRO A 293 -1.19 9.18 -11.79
C PRO A 293 -2.34 8.28 -11.34
N LEU A 294 -2.53 8.12 -10.03
CA LEU A 294 -3.60 7.30 -9.47
C LEU A 294 -4.99 7.75 -9.96
N VAL A 295 -5.19 9.06 -10.02
CA VAL A 295 -6.46 9.71 -10.43
C VAL A 295 -6.86 9.41 -11.88
N CYS A 296 -5.92 9.00 -12.72
CA CYS A 296 -6.19 8.60 -14.10
C CYS A 296 -6.29 7.08 -14.23
N LEU A 297 -5.39 6.34 -13.56
CA LEU A 297 -5.25 4.91 -13.72
C LEU A 297 -6.38 4.12 -13.02
N LEU A 298 -6.79 4.51 -11.81
CA LEU A 298 -7.82 3.76 -11.09
C LEU A 298 -9.17 3.75 -11.83
N PRO A 299 -9.73 4.89 -12.30
CA PRO A 299 -10.98 4.89 -13.05
C PRO A 299 -10.92 4.08 -14.35
N SER A 300 -9.79 4.06 -15.05
CA SER A 300 -9.67 3.30 -16.31
C SER A 300 -9.69 1.79 -16.08
N ILE A 301 -9.04 1.30 -15.01
CA ILE A 301 -9.08 -0.12 -14.65
C ILE A 301 -10.45 -0.53 -14.08
N LEU A 302 -11.14 0.36 -13.36
CA LEU A 302 -12.53 0.14 -12.95
C LEU A 302 -13.46 -0.06 -14.17
N ALA A 303 -13.34 0.79 -15.19
CA ALA A 303 -14.10 0.66 -16.43
C ALA A 303 -13.79 -0.66 -17.17
N LEU A 304 -12.52 -1.04 -17.25
CA LEU A 304 -12.09 -2.32 -17.83
C LEU A 304 -12.68 -3.51 -17.05
N ARG A 305 -12.67 -3.46 -15.71
CA ARG A 305 -13.28 -4.50 -14.87
C ARG A 305 -14.76 -4.65 -15.17
N ASP A 306 -15.49 -3.53 -15.30
CA ASP A 306 -16.92 -3.56 -15.60
C ASP A 306 -17.22 -4.15 -16.99
N GLU A 307 -16.36 -3.89 -17.98
CA GLU A 307 -16.43 -4.52 -19.31
C GLU A 307 -16.25 -6.03 -19.22
N MET A 308 -15.18 -6.49 -18.55
CA MET A 308 -14.89 -7.91 -18.37
C MET A 308 -16.00 -8.61 -17.57
N GLN A 309 -16.55 -7.96 -16.54
CA GLN A 309 -17.68 -8.50 -15.78
C GLN A 309 -18.94 -8.67 -16.65
N ARG A 310 -19.24 -7.74 -17.57
CA ARG A 310 -20.36 -7.88 -18.52
C ARG A 310 -20.14 -9.01 -19.50
N GLN A 311 -18.89 -9.20 -19.96
CA GLN A 311 -18.52 -10.24 -20.91
C GLN A 311 -18.58 -11.64 -20.28
N TYR A 312 -17.93 -11.84 -19.13
CA TYR A 312 -17.78 -13.16 -18.51
C TYR A 312 -18.87 -13.51 -17.49
N ARG A 313 -19.58 -12.49 -16.97
CA ARG A 313 -20.69 -12.65 -16.00
C ARG A 313 -20.32 -13.51 -14.79
N TYR A 314 -19.13 -13.31 -14.24
CA TYR A 314 -18.68 -14.05 -13.07
C TYR A 314 -19.66 -13.90 -11.90
N ASN A 315 -19.87 -14.98 -11.14
CA ASN A 315 -20.72 -14.95 -9.94
C ASN A 315 -20.26 -13.90 -8.92
N ARG A 316 -18.95 -13.67 -8.84
CA ARG A 316 -18.33 -12.64 -8.02
C ARG A 316 -17.54 -11.69 -8.90
N GLN A 317 -17.87 -10.42 -8.82
CA GLN A 317 -17.13 -9.37 -9.51
C GLN A 317 -15.71 -9.24 -8.92
N VAL A 318 -14.71 -9.10 -9.79
CA VAL A 318 -13.33 -8.80 -9.40
C VAL A 318 -13.29 -7.41 -8.76
N ARG A 319 -12.62 -7.29 -7.62
CA ARG A 319 -12.49 -6.02 -6.88
C ARG A 319 -11.26 -5.27 -7.33
N ILE A 320 -11.35 -3.95 -7.41
CA ILE A 320 -10.24 -3.10 -7.87
C ILE A 320 -9.80 -2.23 -6.70
N GLY A 321 -8.62 -2.50 -6.15
CA GLY A 321 -7.98 -1.68 -5.12
C GLY A 321 -7.01 -0.67 -5.70
N ALA A 322 -6.45 0.17 -4.83
CA ALA A 322 -5.53 1.24 -5.18
C ALA A 322 -4.26 1.21 -4.34
N ALA A 323 -3.11 1.41 -4.99
CA ALA A 323 -1.79 1.58 -4.39
C ALA A 323 -1.04 2.74 -5.07
N GLY A 324 0.05 3.19 -4.45
CA GLY A 324 0.86 4.29 -4.96
C GLY A 324 0.31 5.66 -4.52
N GLY A 325 1.16 6.47 -3.89
CA GLY A 325 0.78 7.79 -3.34
C GLY A 325 -0.10 7.77 -2.08
N ILE A 326 -0.51 6.61 -1.56
CA ILE A 326 -1.38 6.51 -0.38
C ILE A 326 -0.52 6.49 0.91
N GLY A 327 -0.47 7.63 1.58
CA GLY A 327 0.29 7.84 2.81
C GLY A 327 -0.47 8.58 3.92
N THR A 328 -1.71 9.00 3.68
CA THR A 328 -2.48 9.85 4.60
C THR A 328 -3.97 9.50 4.56
N PRO A 329 -4.77 9.93 5.56
CA PRO A 329 -6.22 9.86 5.52
C PRO A 329 -6.85 10.45 4.24
N GLU A 330 -6.34 11.57 3.74
CA GLU A 330 -6.85 12.26 2.56
C GLU A 330 -6.63 11.43 1.29
N SER A 331 -5.42 10.90 1.12
CA SER A 331 -5.08 10.07 -0.05
C SER A 331 -5.86 8.75 -0.05
N ALA A 332 -6.07 8.13 1.13
CA ALA A 332 -6.93 6.96 1.25
C ALA A 332 -8.40 7.29 0.94
N LEU A 333 -8.94 8.37 1.50
CA LEU A 333 -10.31 8.81 1.21
C LEU A 333 -10.50 9.10 -0.28
N ALA A 334 -9.55 9.79 -0.92
CA ALA A 334 -9.60 10.07 -2.35
C ALA A 334 -9.68 8.79 -3.19
N ALA A 335 -8.90 7.75 -2.86
CA ALA A 335 -8.97 6.46 -3.53
C ALA A 335 -10.35 5.80 -3.37
N PHE A 336 -10.91 5.79 -2.15
CA PHE A 336 -12.26 5.26 -1.91
C PHE A 336 -13.33 6.06 -2.68
N MET A 337 -13.22 7.39 -2.71
CA MET A 337 -14.15 8.26 -3.44
C MET A 337 -14.09 8.05 -4.97
N MET A 338 -12.96 7.56 -5.49
CA MET A 338 -12.82 7.17 -6.89
C MET A 338 -13.33 5.74 -7.18
N GLY A 339 -13.74 4.98 -6.16
CA GLY A 339 -14.30 3.64 -6.30
C GLY A 339 -13.36 2.48 -5.96
N ALA A 340 -12.23 2.75 -5.29
CA ALA A 340 -11.35 1.66 -4.83
C ALA A 340 -12.08 0.74 -3.83
N SER A 341 -12.04 -0.57 -4.09
CA SER A 341 -12.56 -1.60 -3.20
C SER A 341 -11.73 -1.74 -1.92
N TYR A 342 -10.44 -1.43 -1.97
CA TYR A 342 -9.49 -1.41 -0.85
C TYR A 342 -8.30 -0.52 -1.20
N VAL A 343 -7.55 -0.09 -0.18
CA VAL A 343 -6.29 0.66 -0.37
C VAL A 343 -5.08 -0.15 0.07
N VAL A 344 -3.93 0.14 -0.53
CA VAL A 344 -2.66 -0.53 -0.24
C VAL A 344 -1.57 0.50 0.05
N THR A 345 -0.83 0.27 1.13
CA THR A 345 0.31 1.09 1.54
C THR A 345 1.63 0.34 1.37
N GLY A 346 2.72 1.08 1.20
CA GLY A 346 4.07 0.52 1.00
C GLY A 346 5.14 1.36 1.72
N SER A 347 5.56 2.48 1.13
CA SER A 347 6.68 3.30 1.64
C SER A 347 6.55 3.71 3.11
N ILE A 348 5.32 4.01 3.58
CA ILE A 348 5.09 4.37 4.99
C ILE A 348 5.33 3.19 5.94
N ASN A 349 5.03 1.96 5.49
CA ASN A 349 5.18 0.75 6.29
C ASN A 349 6.65 0.42 6.51
N GLN A 350 7.51 0.72 5.52
CA GLN A 350 8.97 0.55 5.65
C GLN A 350 9.56 1.41 6.78
N SER A 351 8.90 2.52 7.15
CA SER A 351 9.33 3.37 8.25
C SER A 351 8.89 2.87 9.64
N CYS A 352 8.08 1.80 9.69
CA CYS A 352 7.55 1.26 10.94
C CYS A 352 8.56 0.32 11.63
N VAL A 353 8.40 0.16 12.94
CA VAL A 353 9.31 -0.64 13.78
C VAL A 353 9.34 -2.11 13.35
N GLU A 354 8.23 -2.64 12.85
CA GLU A 354 8.10 -4.03 12.42
C GLU A 354 8.79 -4.33 11.09
N ALA A 355 9.05 -3.32 10.25
CA ALA A 355 9.68 -3.54 8.94
C ALA A 355 11.09 -4.13 9.05
N GLY A 356 11.42 -5.07 8.17
CA GLY A 356 12.70 -5.76 8.08
C GLY A 356 13.80 -4.92 7.45
N THR A 357 14.05 -3.73 8.01
CA THR A 357 15.10 -2.81 7.55
C THR A 357 15.81 -2.16 8.75
N SER A 358 17.00 -1.60 8.51
CA SER A 358 17.84 -1.06 9.57
C SER A 358 17.22 0.16 10.27
N VAL A 359 17.62 0.35 11.52
CA VAL A 359 17.25 1.54 12.32
C VAL A 359 17.69 2.83 11.60
N HIS A 360 18.86 2.82 10.96
CA HIS A 360 19.34 3.95 10.16
C HIS A 360 18.37 4.31 9.03
N THR A 361 17.92 3.30 8.27
CA THR A 361 16.96 3.50 7.17
C THR A 361 15.62 4.02 7.69
N LYS A 362 15.08 3.47 8.79
CA LYS A 362 13.84 3.97 9.42
C LYS A 362 13.96 5.44 9.84
N ASN A 363 15.09 5.83 10.41
CA ASN A 363 15.36 7.21 10.82
C ASN A 363 15.46 8.17 9.62
N LEU A 364 16.04 7.74 8.49
CA LEU A 364 16.05 8.52 7.26
C LEU A 364 14.65 8.68 6.67
N LEU A 365 13.89 7.59 6.58
CA LEU A 365 12.51 7.60 6.09
C LEU A 365 11.61 8.54 6.89
N ALA A 366 11.81 8.64 8.21
CA ALA A 366 11.04 9.54 9.07
C ALA A 366 11.32 11.04 8.84
N LYS A 367 12.44 11.38 8.18
CA LYS A 367 12.84 12.76 7.87
C LYS A 367 12.55 13.16 6.42
N ALA A 368 12.18 12.20 5.57
CA ALA A 368 11.98 12.41 4.15
C ALA A 368 10.81 13.36 3.87
N ALA A 369 11.01 14.34 2.99
CA ALA A 369 9.95 15.13 2.39
C ALA A 369 9.47 14.51 1.07
N MET A 370 8.37 15.03 0.53
CA MET A 370 7.83 14.54 -0.75
C MET A 370 8.82 14.69 -1.91
N ALA A 371 9.66 15.74 -1.88
CA ALA A 371 10.65 16.03 -2.92
C ALA A 371 11.95 15.22 -2.77
N ASP A 372 12.06 14.37 -1.73
CA ASP A 372 13.28 13.61 -1.41
C ASP A 372 13.36 12.24 -2.09
N VAL A 373 12.59 12.06 -3.16
CA VAL A 373 12.62 10.85 -3.99
C VAL A 373 13.12 11.16 -5.41
N ILE A 374 13.65 10.14 -6.08
CA ILE A 374 14.14 10.22 -7.46
C ILE A 374 14.08 8.86 -8.14
N MET A 375 13.94 8.87 -9.47
CA MET A 375 14.11 7.67 -10.30
C MET A 375 15.58 7.42 -10.58
N ALA A 376 16.09 6.23 -10.28
CA ALA A 376 17.46 5.84 -10.66
C ALA A 376 17.52 4.37 -11.14
N PRO A 377 18.57 3.99 -11.89
CA PRO A 377 18.78 2.62 -12.33
C PRO A 377 18.81 1.62 -11.16
N CYS A 378 18.29 0.42 -11.40
CA CYS A 378 18.31 -0.71 -10.47
C CYS A 378 19.09 -1.90 -11.05
N ALA A 379 19.35 -2.91 -10.21
CA ALA A 379 20.02 -4.14 -10.64
C ALA A 379 19.20 -4.92 -11.67
N ASP A 380 17.87 -4.97 -11.47
CA ASP A 380 16.96 -5.71 -12.34
C ASP A 380 16.71 -4.93 -13.64
N MET A 381 16.92 -5.60 -14.78
CA MET A 381 16.81 -5.01 -16.11
C MET A 381 17.69 -3.74 -16.29
N PHE A 382 18.83 -3.69 -15.60
CA PHE A 382 19.81 -2.59 -15.67
C PHE A 382 20.20 -2.27 -17.12
N GLU A 383 20.47 -3.33 -17.89
CA GLU A 383 20.90 -3.27 -19.28
C GLU A 383 19.84 -2.64 -20.20
N MET A 384 18.56 -2.65 -19.79
CA MET A 384 17.42 -2.07 -20.51
C MET A 384 17.10 -0.65 -20.05
N GLY A 385 17.83 -0.11 -19.07
CA GLY A 385 17.61 1.24 -18.55
C GLY A 385 16.38 1.40 -17.66
N VAL A 386 15.87 0.30 -17.12
CA VAL A 386 14.77 0.34 -16.15
C VAL A 386 15.22 1.09 -14.91
N LYS A 387 14.32 1.93 -14.38
CA LYS A 387 14.53 2.71 -13.16
C LYS A 387 13.49 2.36 -12.11
N VAL A 388 13.85 2.61 -10.86
CA VAL A 388 12.99 2.49 -9.68
C VAL A 388 12.99 3.79 -8.91
N GLN A 389 11.93 4.05 -8.15
CA GLN A 389 11.79 5.23 -7.30
C GLN A 389 12.41 4.99 -5.92
N LEU A 390 13.34 5.87 -5.55
CA LEU A 390 14.22 5.71 -4.40
C LEU A 390 14.27 6.98 -3.56
N LEU A 391 14.59 6.81 -2.28
CA LEU A 391 14.97 7.93 -1.41
C LEU A 391 16.35 8.47 -1.82
N LYS A 392 16.45 9.78 -2.10
CA LYS A 392 17.72 10.47 -2.35
C LYS A 392 18.29 11.19 -1.12
N LEU A 393 17.47 11.39 -0.09
CA LEU A 393 17.91 12.02 1.15
C LEU A 393 18.90 11.11 1.91
N GLY A 394 20.04 11.68 2.30
CA GLY A 394 20.99 11.03 3.21
C GLY A 394 21.86 9.94 2.59
N ASN A 395 21.85 9.77 1.26
CA ASN A 395 22.70 8.79 0.57
C ASN A 395 23.06 9.25 -0.85
N PHE A 396 24.10 8.65 -1.44
CA PHE A 396 24.56 8.92 -2.81
C PHE A 396 24.16 7.84 -3.82
N PHE A 397 23.40 6.81 -3.40
CA PHE A 397 23.08 5.67 -4.26
C PHE A 397 22.45 6.09 -5.60
N PRO A 398 21.40 6.94 -5.66
CA PRO A 398 20.78 7.29 -6.95
C PRO A 398 21.76 7.91 -7.95
N MET A 399 22.66 8.78 -7.47
CA MET A 399 23.66 9.45 -8.29
C MET A 399 24.74 8.46 -8.76
N ARG A 400 25.19 7.56 -7.86
CA ARG A 400 26.15 6.49 -8.18
C ARG A 400 25.56 5.50 -9.19
N ALA A 401 24.30 5.08 -9.01
CA ALA A 401 23.59 4.19 -9.92
C ALA A 401 23.41 4.82 -11.31
N GLN A 402 23.05 6.11 -11.39
CA GLN A 402 22.96 6.82 -12.67
C GLN A 402 24.33 6.90 -13.36
N LYS A 403 25.40 7.20 -12.61
CA LYS A 403 26.77 7.20 -13.13
C LYS A 403 27.18 5.85 -13.72
N LEU A 404 26.89 4.75 -13.03
CA LEU A 404 27.15 3.39 -13.53
C LEU A 404 26.40 3.12 -14.85
N TYR A 405 25.15 3.56 -14.95
CA TYR A 405 24.37 3.42 -16.19
C TYR A 405 24.92 4.28 -17.34
N ASP A 406 25.34 5.51 -17.06
CA ASP A 406 25.94 6.39 -18.07
C ASP A 406 27.25 5.81 -18.61
N LEU A 407 28.10 5.27 -17.73
CA LEU A 407 29.31 4.55 -18.12
C LEU A 407 28.97 3.29 -18.92
N TYR A 408 27.98 2.51 -18.46
CA TYR A 408 27.52 1.33 -19.18
C TYR A 408 27.05 1.70 -20.59
N LYS A 409 26.35 2.82 -20.78
CA LYS A 409 25.89 3.25 -22.10
C LYS A 409 27.05 3.66 -23.01
N ASN A 410 28.04 4.37 -22.47
CA ASN A 410 29.06 5.07 -23.25
C ASN A 410 30.30 4.22 -23.60
N TYR A 411 30.56 3.13 -22.87
CA TYR A 411 31.76 2.28 -23.07
C TYR A 411 31.37 0.82 -23.33
N ASN A 412 32.16 0.06 -24.11
CA ASN A 412 31.84 -1.34 -24.42
C ASN A 412 32.46 -2.34 -23.44
N SER A 413 33.42 -1.92 -22.62
CA SER A 413 34.05 -2.74 -21.59
C SER A 413 34.49 -1.88 -20.40
N ILE A 414 34.83 -2.53 -19.28
CA ILE A 414 35.45 -1.84 -18.13
C ILE A 414 36.85 -1.30 -18.45
N ASP A 415 37.51 -1.84 -19.47
CA ASP A 415 38.87 -1.47 -19.88
C ASP A 415 38.88 -0.22 -20.78
N GLU A 416 37.75 0.09 -21.42
CA GLU A 416 37.58 1.32 -22.20
C GLU A 416 37.24 2.54 -21.33
N ILE A 417 36.87 2.35 -20.06
CA ILE A 417 36.57 3.45 -19.14
C ILE A 417 37.86 4.23 -18.85
N PRO A 418 37.88 5.58 -19.00
CA PRO A 418 39.05 6.39 -18.70
C PRO A 418 39.59 6.10 -17.29
N LEU A 419 40.92 5.95 -17.18
CA LEU A 419 41.58 5.50 -15.95
C LEU A 419 41.16 6.30 -14.72
N GLU A 420 41.06 7.63 -14.85
CA GLU A 420 40.64 8.51 -13.75
C GLU A 420 39.21 8.20 -13.27
N GLU A 421 38.28 7.96 -14.21
CA GLU A 421 36.89 7.62 -13.88
C GLU A 421 36.77 6.23 -13.28
N ARG A 422 37.56 5.27 -13.78
CA ARG A 422 37.65 3.93 -13.20
C ARG A 422 38.18 3.98 -11.76
N GLN A 423 39.24 4.73 -11.49
CA GLN A 423 39.79 4.88 -10.13
C GLN A 423 38.78 5.52 -9.17
N LYS A 424 38.02 6.52 -9.64
CA LYS A 424 36.92 7.12 -8.85
C LYS A 424 35.84 6.08 -8.51
N LEU A 425 35.44 5.23 -9.46
CA LEU A 425 34.48 4.16 -9.19
C LEU A 425 35.00 3.18 -8.13
N GLU A 426 36.22 2.71 -8.29
CA GLU A 426 36.85 1.74 -7.38
C GLU A 426 36.94 2.29 -5.96
N GLN A 427 37.27 3.57 -5.79
CA GLN A 427 37.38 4.21 -4.48
C GLN A 427 36.02 4.60 -3.88
N GLN A 428 35.14 5.23 -4.66
CA GLN A 428 33.95 5.91 -4.13
C GLN A 428 32.69 5.06 -4.19
N VAL A 429 32.63 4.02 -5.04
CA VAL A 429 31.44 3.19 -5.25
C VAL A 429 31.70 1.77 -4.78
N PHE A 430 32.67 1.09 -5.40
CA PHE A 430 32.95 -0.31 -5.10
C PHE A 430 33.73 -0.49 -3.80
N GLY A 431 34.61 0.47 -3.46
CA GLY A 431 35.55 0.37 -2.34
C GLY A 431 36.67 -0.66 -2.57
N ARG A 432 36.79 -1.20 -3.79
CA ARG A 432 37.74 -2.22 -4.24
C ARG A 432 37.93 -2.08 -5.76
N ASN A 433 39.00 -2.69 -6.28
CA ASN A 433 39.25 -2.72 -7.72
C ASN A 433 38.19 -3.57 -8.47
N LEU A 434 37.97 -3.27 -9.74
CA LEU A 434 36.92 -3.94 -10.53
C LEU A 434 37.23 -5.44 -10.77
N GLU A 435 38.51 -5.82 -10.81
CA GLU A 435 38.95 -7.22 -10.91
C GLU A 435 38.44 -8.05 -9.73
N ALA A 436 38.61 -7.57 -8.49
CA ALA A 436 38.14 -8.30 -7.32
C ALA A 436 36.60 -8.37 -7.26
N ILE A 437 35.92 -7.32 -7.72
CA ILE A 437 34.44 -7.36 -7.83
C ILE A 437 34.01 -8.41 -8.86
N TRP A 438 34.74 -8.56 -9.95
CA TRP A 438 34.49 -9.61 -10.94
C TRP A 438 34.68 -11.00 -10.36
N GLU A 439 35.74 -11.25 -9.58
CA GLU A 439 35.96 -12.53 -8.89
C GLU A 439 34.80 -12.89 -7.96
N ASP A 440 34.34 -11.93 -7.13
CA ASP A 440 33.18 -12.12 -6.25
C ASP A 440 31.90 -12.40 -7.04
N THR A 441 31.73 -11.72 -8.19
CA THR A 441 30.60 -11.90 -9.10
C THR A 441 30.60 -13.31 -9.73
N VAL A 442 31.77 -13.79 -10.18
CA VAL A 442 31.95 -15.15 -10.70
C VAL A 442 31.59 -16.18 -9.63
N LYS A 443 32.09 -16.01 -8.40
CA LYS A 443 31.75 -16.91 -7.29
C LYS A 443 30.24 -16.95 -7.03
N PHE A 444 29.60 -15.79 -6.94
CA PHE A 444 28.16 -15.69 -6.66
C PHE A 444 27.29 -16.37 -7.74
N PHE A 445 27.56 -16.10 -9.02
CA PHE A 445 26.77 -16.69 -10.11
C PHE A 445 27.12 -18.15 -10.37
N SER A 446 28.34 -18.62 -10.05
CA SER A 446 28.69 -20.03 -10.21
C SER A 446 27.86 -20.96 -9.31
N GLU A 447 27.35 -20.47 -8.19
CA GLU A 447 26.47 -21.24 -7.30
C GLU A 447 24.99 -21.10 -7.68
N ARG A 448 24.59 -19.96 -8.25
CA ARG A 448 23.18 -19.59 -8.46
C ARG A 448 22.68 -19.72 -9.89
N ASP A 449 23.46 -19.25 -10.86
CA ASP A 449 23.15 -19.29 -12.29
C ASP A 449 24.46 -19.22 -13.12
N PRO A 450 25.15 -20.37 -13.31
CA PRO A 450 26.43 -20.42 -14.01
C PRO A 450 26.37 -19.91 -15.45
N GLU A 451 25.20 -19.94 -16.09
CA GLU A 451 25.03 -19.47 -17.47
C GLU A 451 25.32 -17.97 -17.61
N GLN A 452 25.13 -17.16 -16.56
CA GLN A 452 25.47 -15.73 -16.60
C GLN A 452 26.96 -15.52 -16.86
N ILE A 453 27.82 -16.33 -16.23
CA ILE A 453 29.27 -16.23 -16.37
C ILE A 453 29.71 -16.74 -17.75
N VAL A 454 29.15 -17.87 -18.20
CA VAL A 454 29.41 -18.39 -19.55
C VAL A 454 29.10 -17.35 -20.61
N ARG A 455 27.94 -16.69 -20.53
CA ARG A 455 27.55 -15.64 -21.49
C ARG A 455 28.37 -14.36 -21.37
N ALA A 456 29.04 -14.12 -20.25
CA ALA A 456 29.82 -12.91 -19.99
C ALA A 456 31.30 -13.04 -20.37
N ASN A 457 31.86 -14.25 -20.42
CA ASN A 457 33.28 -14.47 -20.73
C ASN A 457 33.69 -13.90 -22.10
N ASP A 458 32.84 -14.07 -23.13
CA ASP A 458 33.10 -13.56 -24.48
C ASP A 458 32.37 -12.23 -24.78
N ASN A 459 31.83 -11.56 -23.75
CA ASN A 459 31.07 -10.32 -23.92
C ASN A 459 31.50 -9.29 -22.87
N PRO A 460 32.48 -8.42 -23.18
CA PRO A 460 33.00 -7.41 -22.27
C PRO A 460 31.93 -6.45 -21.74
N LYS A 461 30.90 -6.17 -22.53
CA LYS A 461 29.76 -5.34 -22.15
C LYS A 461 28.93 -5.99 -21.05
N ARG A 462 28.66 -7.29 -21.21
CA ARG A 462 27.92 -8.08 -20.21
C ARG A 462 28.72 -8.27 -18.94
N LYS A 463 30.04 -8.51 -19.04
CA LYS A 463 30.95 -8.50 -17.88
C LYS A 463 30.83 -7.18 -17.10
N MET A 464 30.90 -6.04 -17.79
CA MET A 464 30.71 -4.73 -17.18
C MET A 464 29.35 -4.59 -16.48
N ALA A 465 28.26 -5.01 -17.12
CA ALA A 465 26.93 -4.98 -16.52
C ALA A 465 26.85 -5.80 -15.22
N LEU A 466 27.42 -7.02 -15.21
CA LEU A 466 27.42 -7.87 -14.02
C LEU A 466 28.22 -7.25 -12.86
N ILE A 467 29.38 -6.64 -13.15
CA ILE A 467 30.17 -5.90 -12.16
C ILE A 467 29.36 -4.74 -11.58
N PHE A 468 28.66 -3.97 -12.42
CA PHE A 468 27.85 -2.84 -11.93
C PHE A 468 26.64 -3.32 -11.13
N ARG A 469 26.01 -4.41 -11.56
CA ARG A 469 24.87 -5.05 -10.87
C ARG A 469 25.26 -5.61 -9.49
N TRP A 470 26.53 -5.94 -9.24
CA TRP A 470 27.01 -6.27 -7.90
C TRP A 470 26.71 -5.13 -6.91
N TYR A 471 27.07 -3.90 -7.26
CA TYR A 471 26.81 -2.72 -6.40
C TYR A 471 25.31 -2.46 -6.28
N LEU A 472 24.60 -2.46 -7.41
CA LEU A 472 23.16 -2.19 -7.44
C LEU A 472 22.38 -3.23 -6.62
N GLY A 473 22.76 -4.51 -6.66
CA GLY A 473 22.08 -5.56 -5.90
C GLY A 473 22.42 -5.54 -4.41
N LEU A 474 23.69 -5.34 -4.05
CA LEU A 474 24.11 -5.32 -2.64
C LEU A 474 23.65 -4.06 -1.89
N SER A 475 23.51 -2.93 -2.57
CA SER A 475 23.05 -1.67 -1.97
C SER A 475 21.70 -1.77 -1.24
N SER A 476 20.76 -2.57 -1.75
CA SER A 476 19.48 -2.85 -1.10
C SER A 476 19.66 -3.72 0.16
N ARG A 477 20.57 -4.70 0.11
CA ARG A 477 20.91 -5.54 1.26
C ARG A 477 21.61 -4.74 2.36
N TRP A 478 22.55 -3.87 2.01
CA TRP A 478 23.25 -2.99 2.95
C TRP A 478 22.28 -2.10 3.73
N SER A 479 21.28 -1.53 3.05
CA SER A 479 20.22 -0.76 3.70
C SER A 479 19.42 -1.60 4.71
N SER A 480 19.06 -2.82 4.30
CA SER A 480 18.22 -3.70 5.11
C SER A 480 18.96 -4.26 6.33
N SER A 481 20.22 -4.68 6.18
CA SER A 481 21.06 -5.18 7.28
C SER A 481 21.65 -4.07 8.15
N GLY A 482 21.74 -2.83 7.63
CA GLY A 482 22.43 -1.74 8.31
C GLY A 482 23.95 -1.91 8.25
N GLU A 483 24.48 -2.28 7.08
CA GLU A 483 25.91 -2.47 6.86
C GLU A 483 26.69 -1.19 7.19
N LYS A 484 27.56 -1.26 8.20
CA LYS A 484 28.32 -0.10 8.69
C LYS A 484 29.34 0.36 7.65
N GLY A 485 29.45 1.67 7.45
CA GLY A 485 30.35 2.27 6.47
C GLY A 485 29.81 2.27 5.04
N ARG A 486 28.60 1.72 4.81
CA ARG A 486 27.90 1.74 3.52
C ARG A 486 26.64 2.61 3.54
N GLU A 487 26.44 3.42 4.58
CA GLU A 487 25.23 4.25 4.75
C GLU A 487 24.98 5.16 3.54
N MET A 488 26.03 5.71 2.95
CA MET A 488 25.94 6.55 1.75
C MET A 488 25.64 5.76 0.47
N ASP A 489 25.62 4.44 0.51
CA ASP A 489 25.32 3.53 -0.60
C ASP A 489 23.98 2.82 -0.46
N TYR A 490 23.19 3.14 0.57
CA TYR A 490 21.92 2.47 0.81
C TYR A 490 20.91 2.75 -0.31
N GLN A 491 20.47 1.69 -0.97
CA GLN A 491 19.33 1.75 -1.88
C GLN A 491 18.03 1.54 -1.10
N ILE A 492 17.25 2.61 -0.95
CA ILE A 492 16.00 2.62 -0.18
C ILE A 492 14.84 2.89 -1.13
N TRP A 493 14.01 1.87 -1.39
CA TRP A 493 12.84 1.97 -2.27
C TRP A 493 11.74 2.80 -1.62
N CYS A 494 11.48 4.00 -2.14
CA CYS A 494 10.60 4.94 -1.47
C CYS A 494 9.93 5.87 -2.48
N GLY A 495 8.62 6.04 -2.35
CA GLY A 495 7.84 6.99 -3.14
C GLY A 495 7.40 8.21 -2.32
N PRO A 496 6.79 9.21 -2.96
CA PRO A 496 6.44 10.49 -2.32
C PRO A 496 5.45 10.36 -1.16
N ALA A 497 4.75 9.23 -1.05
CA ALA A 497 3.83 8.93 0.04
C ALA A 497 4.48 9.05 1.43
N ILE A 498 5.79 8.77 1.57
CA ILE A 498 6.49 8.94 2.85
C ILE A 498 6.51 10.41 3.30
N GLY A 499 6.68 11.34 2.36
CA GLY A 499 6.74 12.76 2.65
C GLY A 499 5.39 13.32 3.06
N ALA A 500 4.33 12.92 2.34
CA ALA A 500 2.97 13.25 2.72
C ALA A 500 2.61 12.70 4.11
N PHE A 501 2.99 11.44 4.40
CA PHE A 501 2.83 10.84 5.72
C PHE A 501 3.59 11.63 6.80
N ASN A 502 4.86 11.95 6.58
CA ASN A 502 5.69 12.67 7.55
C ASN A 502 5.14 14.06 7.88
N GLU A 503 4.63 14.79 6.87
CA GLU A 503 3.99 16.09 7.12
C GLU A 503 2.67 15.93 7.89
N TRP A 504 1.87 14.91 7.55
CA TRP A 504 0.61 14.63 8.26
C TRP A 504 0.82 14.25 9.73
N VAL A 505 1.82 13.43 10.04
CA VAL A 505 2.09 13.00 11.43
C VAL A 505 2.91 14.01 12.23
N LYS A 506 3.35 15.10 11.63
CA LYS A 506 4.16 16.13 12.29
C LYS A 506 3.45 16.69 13.53
N GLY A 507 4.19 16.74 14.65
CA GLY A 507 3.64 17.16 15.94
C GLY A 507 2.73 16.12 16.62
N SER A 508 2.64 14.90 16.10
CA SER A 508 2.02 13.75 16.77
C SER A 508 3.08 12.75 17.23
N TYR A 509 2.66 11.74 18.01
CA TYR A 509 3.55 10.68 18.46
C TYR A 509 4.15 9.84 17.30
N LEU A 510 3.46 9.74 16.16
CA LEU A 510 3.95 9.02 14.98
C LEU A 510 5.07 9.75 14.21
N ALA A 511 5.37 11.01 14.58
CA ALA A 511 6.55 11.70 14.06
C ALA A 511 7.83 10.93 14.45
N GLU A 512 7.85 10.35 15.65
CA GLU A 512 8.98 9.56 16.16
C GLU A 512 9.06 8.18 15.48
N PRO A 513 10.18 7.83 14.81
CA PRO A 513 10.32 6.54 14.12
C PRO A 513 10.04 5.32 15.01
N ASN A 514 10.49 5.38 16.28
CA ASN A 514 10.31 4.29 17.24
C ASN A 514 8.86 4.13 17.74
N ALA A 515 8.00 5.11 17.48
CA ALA A 515 6.58 5.06 17.80
C ALA A 515 5.72 4.60 16.61
N ARG A 516 6.31 4.46 15.41
CA ARG A 516 5.59 4.02 14.20
C ARG A 516 5.34 2.52 14.24
N ARG A 517 4.19 2.13 14.79
CA ARG A 517 3.67 0.76 14.68
C ARG A 517 2.79 0.65 13.45
N VAL A 518 2.99 -0.39 12.65
CA VAL A 518 2.27 -0.55 11.37
C VAL A 518 0.74 -0.64 11.57
N VAL A 519 0.29 -1.21 12.70
CA VAL A 519 -1.13 -1.30 13.06
C VAL A 519 -1.72 0.08 13.38
N ASP A 520 -1.01 0.90 14.15
CA ASP A 520 -1.41 2.29 14.45
C ASP A 520 -1.54 3.11 13.17
N VAL A 521 -0.57 2.98 12.26
CA VAL A 521 -0.57 3.66 10.96
C VAL A 521 -1.81 3.28 10.15
N ALA A 522 -2.09 1.98 10.01
CA ALA A 522 -3.28 1.51 9.29
C ALA A 522 -4.58 2.00 9.94
N TYR A 523 -4.67 1.94 11.28
CA TYR A 523 -5.82 2.44 12.03
C TYR A 523 -6.06 3.93 11.78
N HIS A 524 -5.02 4.77 11.93
CA HIS A 524 -5.15 6.21 11.78
C HIS A 524 -5.49 6.63 10.36
N ILE A 525 -4.97 5.94 9.34
CA ILE A 525 -5.36 6.20 7.94
C ILE A 525 -6.84 5.89 7.72
N MET A 526 -7.30 4.70 8.13
CA MET A 526 -8.70 4.30 7.92
C MET A 526 -9.68 5.14 8.76
N ASN A 527 -9.35 5.40 10.03
CA ASN A 527 -10.17 6.21 10.91
C ASN A 527 -10.20 7.68 10.47
N GLY A 528 -9.05 8.22 10.06
CA GLY A 528 -8.95 9.55 9.50
C GLY A 528 -9.75 9.69 8.21
N ALA A 529 -9.68 8.71 7.29
CA ALA A 529 -10.43 8.77 6.04
C ALA A 529 -11.95 8.82 6.29
N ALA A 530 -12.45 8.02 7.24
CA ALA A 530 -13.87 8.02 7.62
C ALA A 530 -14.29 9.34 8.29
N TYR A 531 -13.42 9.91 9.14
CA TYR A 531 -13.62 11.24 9.71
C TYR A 531 -13.69 12.32 8.64
N LEU A 532 -12.73 12.34 7.72
CA LEU A 532 -12.70 13.32 6.63
C LEU A 532 -13.92 13.20 5.71
N TYR A 533 -14.41 11.99 5.46
CA TYR A 533 -15.67 11.79 4.74
C TYR A 533 -16.84 12.46 5.46
N ARG A 534 -16.97 12.25 6.77
CA ARG A 534 -18.01 12.88 7.59
C ARG A 534 -17.95 14.40 7.48
N LEU A 535 -16.75 14.98 7.60
CA LEU A 535 -16.59 16.43 7.47
C LEU A 535 -16.98 16.93 6.08
N GLN A 536 -16.55 16.22 5.03
CA GLN A 536 -16.88 16.59 3.66
C GLN A 536 -18.39 16.47 3.39
N SER A 537 -19.04 15.43 3.92
CA SER A 537 -20.50 15.25 3.84
C SER A 537 -21.25 16.41 4.50
N LEU A 538 -20.83 16.83 5.69
CA LEU A 538 -21.42 17.99 6.38
C LEU A 538 -21.14 19.30 5.64
N LYS A 539 -19.93 19.46 5.09
CA LYS A 539 -19.54 20.63 4.30
C LYS A 539 -20.40 20.78 3.05
N LEU A 540 -20.67 19.68 2.33
CA LEU A 540 -21.56 19.67 1.17
C LEU A 540 -23.02 19.99 1.52
N GLN A 541 -23.42 19.77 2.78
CA GLN A 541 -24.72 20.20 3.31
C GLN A 541 -24.73 21.66 3.78
N GLY A 542 -23.61 22.39 3.67
CA GLY A 542 -23.50 23.81 4.01
C GLY A 542 -22.77 24.11 5.32
N LEU A 543 -22.25 23.11 6.04
CA LEU A 543 -21.50 23.34 7.29
C LEU A 543 -20.12 23.96 7.00
N GLN A 544 -19.87 25.15 7.56
CA GLN A 544 -18.55 25.78 7.51
C GLN A 544 -17.78 25.54 8.80
N LEU A 545 -16.96 24.50 8.86
CA LEU A 545 -16.17 24.21 10.05
C LEU A 545 -14.92 25.11 10.14
N PRO A 546 -14.62 25.66 11.35
CA PRO A 546 -13.33 26.29 11.61
C PRO A 546 -12.16 25.29 11.45
N GLU A 547 -10.95 25.82 11.30
CA GLU A 547 -9.77 25.07 10.84
C GLU A 547 -9.36 23.91 11.78
N ASN A 548 -9.51 24.11 13.08
CA ASN A 548 -9.22 23.15 14.14
C ASN A 548 -9.94 21.79 14.01
N TYR A 549 -11.08 21.72 13.29
CA TYR A 549 -11.79 20.48 13.02
C TYR A 549 -11.40 19.83 11.69
N ARG A 550 -10.83 20.59 10.74
CA ARG A 550 -10.66 20.14 9.34
C ARG A 550 -9.70 18.96 9.18
N TYR A 551 -8.79 18.78 10.13
CA TYR A 551 -7.71 17.81 10.02
C TYR A 551 -7.86 16.70 11.04
N TYR A 552 -7.65 15.46 10.59
CA TYR A 552 -7.44 14.33 11.47
C TYR A 552 -5.96 14.26 11.88
N ARG A 553 -5.68 14.32 13.19
CA ARG A 553 -4.32 14.14 13.72
C ARG A 553 -4.24 12.84 14.53
N PRO A 554 -3.20 12.02 14.34
CA PRO A 554 -2.96 10.84 15.16
C PRO A 554 -2.85 11.20 16.64
N MET A 555 -3.51 10.41 17.48
CA MET A 555 -3.39 10.45 18.94
C MET A 555 -3.03 9.05 19.42
N PRO A 556 -2.20 8.90 20.46
CA PRO A 556 -1.80 7.60 20.98
C PRO A 556 -3.02 6.70 21.24
N LEU A 557 -2.99 5.48 20.72
CA LEU A 557 -4.04 4.48 20.95
C LEU A 557 -3.87 3.85 22.33
N ILE A 558 -4.98 3.73 23.05
CA ILE A 558 -5.04 2.99 24.32
C ILE A 558 -5.40 1.55 23.95
N TYR A 559 -4.45 0.64 24.13
CA TYR A 559 -4.58 -0.79 23.83
C TYR A 559 -5.06 -1.59 25.03
#